data_AF-A0AAW7B4K8-F1
#
_entry.id   AF-A0AAW7B4K8-F1
#
_cell.length_a   1.000
_cell.length_b   1.000
_cell.length_c   1.000
_cell.angle_alpha   90.00
_cell.angle_beta   90.00
_cell.angle_gamma   90.00
#
_symmetry.space_group_name_H-M   'P 1'
#
loop_
_entity.id
_entity.type
_entity.pdbx_description
1 polymer ?
#
loop_
_entity_poly.entity_id
_entity_poly.type
_entity_poly.pdbx_seq_one_letter_code
_entity_poly.pdbx_strand_id
1 'polypeptide(L)'
;MKTVSSLLDEHWHDRYRKISRLNIRSSIYDVTNRCNLRCKGCFFFSSGEHQVAREETDIHQWEAFIDKEMDRGVNLAILIGGEPTLCLDRVEAFYKRLPTFCATNGLIKVPRDRFPDLMVGISLWGSREEETLLRGKDAFAISSKHYEGDPHTYYLYTLTPRQLGRIEPIIKKIRDVGVKVHLQLLSNDEGVDGFSWTPDELSAIRDEMDAMLDAYPDTVISSKYYHEVITTGKMMDRSFGWMECPSVTLPMDTRNPRPRRLTNFIRWASDLSTMHRCCTSETRDCRTCKDGAAHMSWVMVNKRAHMNTTQDFQNWIEVYEMFAKLYQFIPW
;
A
#
# COMPACT_ATOMS: atom_id res chain seq x y z
N MET A 1 -16.36 31.00 2.05
CA MET A 1 -15.72 29.76 1.58
C MET A 1 -14.35 29.67 2.25
N LYS A 2 -14.06 28.61 3.01
CA LYS A 2 -12.75 28.45 3.68
C LYS A 2 -11.67 28.25 2.60
N THR A 3 -10.63 29.06 2.62
CA THR A 3 -9.49 28.96 1.69
C THR A 3 -8.32 28.25 2.37
N VAL A 4 -7.41 27.67 1.58
CA VAL A 4 -6.15 27.09 2.09
C VAL A 4 -5.40 28.09 2.98
N SER A 5 -5.27 29.34 2.52
CA SER A 5 -4.58 30.41 3.25
C SER A 5 -5.27 30.84 4.55
N SER A 6 -6.57 30.56 4.71
CA SER A 6 -7.30 30.87 5.95
C SER A 6 -7.20 29.78 7.02
N LEU A 7 -6.71 28.59 6.66
CA LEU A 7 -6.66 27.42 7.55
C LEU A 7 -5.24 27.06 8.00
N LEU A 8 -4.21 27.45 7.24
CA LEU A 8 -2.83 27.05 7.47
C LEU A 8 -1.96 28.26 7.79
N ASP A 9 -1.08 28.11 8.77
CA ASP A 9 0.06 29.01 8.95
C ASP A 9 1.13 28.77 7.87
N GLU A 10 2.22 29.53 7.91
CA GLU A 10 3.31 29.45 6.93
C GLU A 10 3.95 28.05 6.87
N HIS A 11 4.21 27.42 8.03
CA HIS A 11 4.82 26.10 8.12
C HIS A 11 3.96 25.03 7.41
N TRP A 12 2.66 25.01 7.71
CA TRP A 12 1.74 24.04 7.12
C TRP A 12 1.42 24.33 5.66
N HIS A 13 1.38 25.61 5.28
CA HIS A 13 1.21 26.00 3.90
C HIS A 13 2.37 25.47 3.04
N ASP A 14 3.60 25.47 3.55
CA ASP A 14 4.79 24.96 2.85
C ASP A 14 4.75 23.45 2.65
N ARG A 15 4.33 22.72 3.68
CA ARG A 15 4.07 21.27 3.59
C ARG A 15 3.02 20.97 2.53
N TYR A 16 1.89 21.67 2.57
CA TYR A 16 0.85 21.57 1.57
C TYR A 16 1.35 21.88 0.15
N ARG A 17 2.18 22.91 -0.04
CA ARG A 17 2.73 23.27 -1.36
C ARG A 17 3.52 22.13 -2.00
N LYS A 18 4.30 21.37 -1.21
CA LYS A 18 5.11 20.23 -1.68
C LYS A 18 4.26 19.11 -2.28
N ILE A 19 3.10 18.84 -1.69
CA ILE A 19 2.23 17.72 -2.10
C ILE A 19 1.10 18.13 -3.06
N SER A 20 0.65 19.39 -3.02
CA SER A 20 -0.56 19.83 -3.73
C SER A 20 -0.50 19.73 -5.26
N ARG A 21 0.71 19.59 -5.82
CA ARG A 21 0.98 19.48 -7.26
C ARG A 21 1.17 18.04 -7.72
N LEU A 22 1.21 17.08 -6.79
CA LEU A 22 1.30 15.66 -7.08
C LEU A 22 -0.05 15.21 -7.68
N ASN A 23 -0.16 15.23 -9.00
CA ASN A 23 -1.36 14.78 -9.73
C ASN A 23 -1.27 13.28 -9.99
N ILE A 24 -1.17 12.49 -8.91
CA ILE A 24 -0.92 11.04 -8.97
C ILE A 24 -2.15 10.30 -9.51
N ARG A 25 -1.93 9.43 -10.48
CA ARG A 25 -2.91 8.59 -11.16
C ARG A 25 -2.31 7.20 -11.29
N SER A 26 -2.58 6.36 -10.30
CA SER A 26 -1.99 5.04 -10.21
C SER A 26 -2.91 3.94 -10.73
N SER A 27 -2.29 2.85 -11.15
CA SER A 27 -2.95 1.57 -11.41
C SER A 27 -2.06 0.45 -10.87
N ILE A 28 -2.67 -0.70 -10.61
CA ILE A 28 -2.00 -1.86 -10.01
C ILE A 28 -1.89 -2.94 -11.09
N TYR A 29 -0.74 -3.59 -11.17
CA TYR A 29 -0.45 -4.60 -12.20
C TYR A 29 0.08 -5.86 -11.55
N ASP A 30 -0.66 -6.96 -11.69
CA ASP A 30 -0.14 -8.28 -11.39
C ASP A 30 0.87 -8.65 -12.49
N VAL A 31 2.16 -8.69 -12.16
CA VAL A 31 3.18 -8.96 -13.20
C VAL A 31 3.37 -10.45 -13.48
N THR A 32 2.82 -11.34 -12.64
CA THR A 32 2.87 -12.80 -12.80
C THR A 32 1.82 -13.49 -11.94
N ASN A 33 1.40 -14.68 -12.37
CA ASN A 33 0.53 -15.57 -11.60
C ASN A 33 1.30 -16.44 -10.58
N ARG A 34 2.63 -16.33 -10.56
CA ARG A 34 3.51 -17.21 -9.78
C ARG A 34 4.03 -16.51 -8.54
N CYS A 35 4.11 -17.25 -7.43
CA CYS A 35 4.82 -16.83 -6.22
C CYS A 35 5.73 -17.97 -5.75
N ASN A 36 6.90 -17.62 -5.22
CA ASN A 36 7.83 -18.54 -4.55
C ASN A 36 7.50 -18.77 -3.07
N LEU A 37 6.37 -18.22 -2.58
CA LEU A 37 5.78 -18.47 -1.26
C LEU A 37 4.31 -18.90 -1.36
N ARG A 38 3.78 -19.45 -0.27
CA ARG A 38 2.36 -19.79 -0.09
C ARG A 38 1.87 -19.32 1.27
N CYS A 39 1.89 -17.99 1.47
CA CYS A 39 1.59 -17.40 2.76
C CYS A 39 0.14 -17.69 3.19
N LYS A 40 -0.05 -18.11 4.44
CA LYS A 40 -1.36 -18.33 5.05
C LYS A 40 -2.12 -17.02 5.12
N GLY A 41 -3.22 -16.88 4.39
CA GLY A 41 -4.01 -15.65 4.37
C GLY A 41 -3.59 -14.63 3.29
N CYS A 42 -2.76 -15.02 2.32
CA CYS A 42 -2.49 -14.21 1.14
C CYS A 42 -3.71 -14.18 0.20
N PHE A 43 -4.35 -13.01 0.06
CA PHE A 43 -5.53 -12.83 -0.79
C PHE A 43 -5.32 -13.29 -2.24
N PHE A 44 -4.10 -13.16 -2.77
CA PHE A 44 -3.77 -13.58 -4.14
C PHE A 44 -4.05 -15.07 -4.39
N PHE A 45 -3.82 -15.91 -3.38
CA PHE A 45 -4.11 -17.33 -3.45
C PHE A 45 -5.49 -17.67 -2.92
N SER A 46 -5.88 -17.12 -1.77
CA SER A 46 -7.15 -17.48 -1.13
C SER A 46 -8.39 -16.99 -1.89
N SER A 47 -8.27 -15.90 -2.66
CA SER A 47 -9.33 -15.41 -3.55
C SER A 47 -9.23 -15.93 -4.99
N GLY A 48 -8.25 -16.79 -5.30
CA GLY A 48 -8.09 -17.33 -6.65
C GLY A 48 -7.60 -16.32 -7.70
N GLU A 49 -7.08 -15.15 -7.30
CA GLU A 49 -6.63 -14.10 -8.21
C GLU A 49 -5.59 -14.62 -9.23
N HIS A 50 -4.71 -15.52 -8.81
CA HIS A 50 -3.72 -16.19 -9.67
C HIS A 50 -4.29 -17.09 -10.78
N GLN A 51 -5.59 -17.38 -10.76
CA GLN A 51 -6.26 -18.31 -11.68
C GLN A 51 -7.17 -17.60 -12.70
N VAL A 52 -7.41 -16.30 -12.54
CA VAL A 52 -8.43 -15.59 -13.34
C VAL A 52 -8.02 -15.40 -14.80
N ALA A 53 -6.72 -15.46 -15.10
CA ALA A 53 -6.21 -15.29 -16.45
C ALA A 53 -4.92 -16.08 -16.68
N ARG A 54 -4.57 -16.31 -17.94
CA ARG A 54 -3.28 -16.91 -18.32
C ARG A 54 -2.25 -15.80 -18.52
N GLU A 55 -1.12 -15.93 -17.81
CA GLU A 55 -0.02 -14.97 -17.85
C GLU A 55 0.51 -14.73 -19.28
N GLU A 56 0.61 -13.44 -19.67
CA GLU A 56 1.30 -13.00 -20.88
C GLU A 56 2.82 -12.92 -20.61
N THR A 57 3.59 -13.54 -21.50
CA THR A 57 5.04 -13.69 -21.35
C THR A 57 5.86 -12.89 -22.36
N ASP A 58 5.26 -12.43 -23.44
CA ASP A 58 5.91 -11.62 -24.47
C ASP A 58 6.14 -10.19 -23.96
N ILE A 59 7.41 -9.82 -23.84
CA ILE A 59 7.80 -8.51 -23.34
C ILE A 59 7.29 -7.37 -24.25
N HIS A 60 7.23 -7.56 -25.57
CA HIS A 60 6.78 -6.50 -26.47
C HIS A 60 5.29 -6.20 -26.31
N GLN A 61 4.49 -7.20 -25.94
CA GLN A 61 3.09 -6.99 -25.59
C GLN A 61 2.95 -6.22 -24.29
N TRP A 62 3.77 -6.52 -23.28
CA TRP A 62 3.85 -5.73 -22.04
C TRP A 62 4.21 -4.27 -22.33
N GLU A 63 5.24 -4.03 -23.13
CA GLU A 63 5.66 -2.69 -23.54
C GLU A 63 4.54 -1.90 -24.21
N ALA A 64 3.90 -2.48 -25.23
CA ALA A 64 2.79 -1.85 -25.94
C ALA A 64 1.57 -1.62 -25.03
N PHE A 65 1.34 -2.49 -24.04
CA PHE A 65 0.29 -2.30 -23.05
C PHE A 65 0.61 -1.13 -22.10
N ILE A 66 1.84 -1.03 -21.62
CA ILE A 66 2.28 0.05 -20.73
C ILE A 66 2.16 1.41 -21.43
N ASP A 67 2.54 1.48 -22.71
CA ASP A 67 2.40 2.70 -23.50
C ASP A 67 0.92 3.15 -23.57
N LYS A 68 -0.02 2.22 -23.75
CA LYS A 68 -1.48 2.51 -23.71
C LYS A 68 -1.95 2.99 -22.34
N GLU A 69 -1.39 2.43 -21.26
CA GLU A 69 -1.73 2.86 -19.89
C GLU A 69 -1.25 4.28 -19.60
N MET A 70 -0.08 4.66 -20.13
CA MET A 70 0.41 6.03 -20.08
C MET A 70 -0.47 6.98 -20.90
N ASP A 71 -0.92 6.58 -22.09
CA ASP A 71 -1.88 7.35 -22.90
C ASP A 71 -3.24 7.52 -22.19
N ARG A 72 -3.65 6.52 -21.41
CA ARG A 72 -4.82 6.58 -20.51
C ARG A 72 -4.61 7.55 -19.33
N GLY A 73 -3.39 8.06 -19.15
CA GLY A 73 -3.01 9.06 -18.17
C GLY A 73 -2.54 8.49 -16.85
N VAL A 74 -2.15 7.20 -16.78
CA VAL A 74 -1.47 6.62 -15.62
C VAL A 74 -0.06 7.22 -15.52
N ASN A 75 0.36 7.59 -14.31
CA ASN A 75 1.70 8.12 -14.06
C ASN A 75 2.39 7.49 -12.84
N LEU A 76 1.81 6.42 -12.29
CA LEU A 76 2.43 5.58 -11.27
C LEU A 76 1.98 4.14 -11.47
N ALA A 77 2.94 3.23 -11.71
CA ALA A 77 2.69 1.80 -11.74
C ALA A 77 2.99 1.15 -10.39
N ILE A 78 2.03 0.44 -9.83
CA ILE A 78 2.19 -0.35 -8.60
C ILE A 78 2.24 -1.82 -9.03
N LEU A 79 3.42 -2.41 -9.01
CA LEU A 79 3.66 -3.78 -9.43
C LEU A 79 3.50 -4.72 -8.24
N ILE A 80 2.58 -5.66 -8.41
CA ILE A 80 2.26 -6.73 -7.47
C ILE A 80 2.16 -8.05 -8.24
N GLY A 81 1.43 -9.02 -7.70
CA GLY A 81 1.10 -10.30 -8.30
C GLY A 81 1.35 -11.39 -7.27
N GLY A 82 1.80 -12.55 -7.72
CA GLY A 82 2.37 -13.53 -6.80
C GLY A 82 3.70 -13.03 -6.22
N GLU A 83 4.74 -12.96 -7.04
CA GLU A 83 6.04 -12.37 -6.68
C GLU A 83 6.70 -11.67 -7.88
N PRO A 84 6.71 -10.33 -7.94
CA PRO A 84 7.22 -9.59 -9.09
C PRO A 84 8.67 -9.87 -9.46
N THR A 85 9.52 -10.12 -8.47
CA THR A 85 10.96 -10.35 -8.70
C THR A 85 11.27 -11.64 -9.44
N LEU A 86 10.27 -12.50 -9.67
CA LEU A 86 10.38 -13.64 -10.60
C LEU A 86 10.40 -13.22 -12.08
N CYS A 87 10.00 -11.99 -12.39
CA CYS A 87 9.81 -11.49 -13.76
C CYS A 87 10.43 -10.09 -13.93
N LEU A 88 11.72 -9.94 -13.60
CA LEU A 88 12.41 -8.65 -13.61
C LEU A 88 12.37 -7.93 -14.97
N ASP A 89 12.26 -8.66 -16.09
CA ASP A 89 12.13 -8.04 -17.42
C ASP A 89 10.83 -7.25 -17.57
N ARG A 90 9.73 -7.75 -16.99
CA ARG A 90 8.45 -7.03 -16.96
C ARG A 90 8.51 -5.85 -16.00
N VAL A 91 9.12 -6.03 -14.82
CA VAL A 91 9.38 -4.93 -13.88
C VAL A 91 10.17 -3.81 -14.56
N GLU A 92 11.19 -4.17 -15.35
CA GLU A 92 12.00 -3.22 -16.11
C GLU A 92 11.20 -2.51 -17.21
N ALA A 93 10.28 -3.19 -17.88
CA ALA A 93 9.43 -2.55 -18.89
C ALA A 93 8.61 -1.39 -18.33
N PHE A 94 8.07 -1.54 -17.10
CA PHE A 94 7.39 -0.45 -16.39
C PHE A 94 8.39 0.62 -15.92
N TYR A 95 9.45 0.20 -15.23
CA TYR A 95 10.44 1.12 -14.65
C TYR A 95 11.07 2.07 -15.68
N LYS A 96 11.32 1.60 -16.92
CA LYS A 96 11.85 2.43 -18.00
C LYS A 96 10.86 3.45 -18.58
N ARG A 97 9.56 3.30 -18.31
CA ARG A 97 8.48 4.08 -18.94
C ARG A 97 7.81 5.07 -18.01
N LEU A 98 7.57 4.69 -16.75
CA LEU A 98 6.90 5.54 -15.77
C LEU A 98 7.35 5.24 -14.33
N PRO A 99 7.15 6.18 -13.39
CA PRO A 99 7.39 5.94 -11.97
C PRO A 99 6.75 4.63 -11.52
N THR A 100 7.55 3.79 -10.86
CA THR A 100 7.19 2.41 -10.58
C THR A 100 7.49 2.08 -9.12
N PHE A 101 6.59 1.35 -8.48
CA PHE A 101 6.76 0.78 -7.15
C PHE A 101 6.61 -0.74 -7.24
N CYS A 102 7.53 -1.49 -6.63
CA CYS A 102 7.52 -2.95 -6.64
C CYS A 102 7.25 -3.50 -5.23
N ALA A 103 6.09 -4.14 -5.03
CA ALA A 103 5.79 -4.87 -3.81
C ALA A 103 6.30 -6.32 -3.91
N THR A 104 7.20 -6.73 -3.03
CA THR A 104 7.87 -8.05 -3.09
C THR A 104 7.89 -8.71 -1.71
N ASN A 105 8.05 -10.03 -1.68
CA ASN A 105 8.37 -10.75 -0.47
C ASN A 105 9.84 -10.63 -0.03
N GLY A 106 10.72 -10.06 -0.88
CA GLY A 106 12.11 -9.74 -0.57
C GLY A 106 13.10 -10.92 -0.65
N LEU A 107 12.64 -12.12 -1.04
CA LEU A 107 13.50 -13.30 -1.15
C LEU A 107 14.44 -13.27 -2.36
N ILE A 108 14.10 -12.52 -3.40
CA ILE A 108 14.98 -12.26 -4.55
C ILE A 108 15.28 -10.77 -4.51
N LYS A 109 16.57 -10.44 -4.47
CA LYS A 109 17.02 -9.04 -4.44
C LYS A 109 16.78 -8.38 -5.80
N VAL A 110 16.20 -7.19 -5.78
CA VAL A 110 16.16 -6.30 -6.94
C VAL A 110 17.58 -5.78 -7.19
N PRO A 111 18.19 -6.05 -8.37
CA PRO A 111 19.56 -5.62 -8.67
C PRO A 111 19.63 -4.10 -8.87
N ARG A 112 20.39 -3.39 -8.02
CA ARG A 112 20.50 -1.91 -8.06
C ARG A 112 21.31 -1.38 -9.25
N ASP A 113 22.15 -2.21 -9.85
CA ASP A 113 22.81 -1.92 -11.13
C ASP A 113 21.81 -1.85 -12.30
N ARG A 114 20.69 -2.57 -12.20
CA ARG A 114 19.59 -2.54 -13.18
C ARG A 114 18.45 -1.59 -12.79
N PHE A 115 18.22 -1.42 -11.49
CA PHE A 115 17.15 -0.60 -10.92
C PHE A 115 17.67 0.35 -9.83
N PRO A 116 18.43 1.39 -10.20
CA PRO A 116 19.12 2.26 -9.24
C PRO A 116 18.22 2.86 -8.16
N ASP A 117 17.04 3.34 -8.54
CA ASP A 117 16.10 4.09 -7.69
C ASP A 117 14.68 3.50 -7.66
N LEU A 118 14.49 2.26 -8.13
CA LEU A 118 13.19 1.59 -8.04
C LEU A 118 12.76 1.46 -6.58
N MET A 119 11.58 1.98 -6.26
CA MET A 119 11.01 1.84 -4.93
C MET A 119 10.55 0.41 -4.67
N VAL A 120 11.04 -0.18 -3.59
CA VAL A 120 10.75 -1.56 -3.18
C VAL A 120 10.06 -1.58 -1.83
N GLY A 121 8.82 -2.07 -1.80
CA GLY A 121 8.09 -2.36 -0.57
C GLY A 121 8.15 -3.84 -0.24
N ILE A 122 8.75 -4.21 0.89
CA ILE A 122 8.92 -5.62 1.27
C ILE A 122 7.83 -6.02 2.26
N SER A 123 7.00 -7.00 1.91
CA SER A 123 6.04 -7.56 2.86
C SER A 123 6.76 -8.20 4.05
N LEU A 124 6.33 -7.86 5.27
CA LEU A 124 6.80 -8.40 6.53
C LEU A 124 5.60 -8.72 7.41
N TRP A 125 5.61 -9.91 8.01
CA TRP A 125 4.49 -10.46 8.76
C TRP A 125 4.85 -10.72 10.23
N GLY A 126 6.04 -10.32 10.68
CA GLY A 126 6.38 -10.27 12.10
C GLY A 126 7.73 -10.86 12.46
N SER A 127 7.77 -11.54 13.62
CA SER A 127 8.96 -12.22 14.11
C SER A 127 9.39 -13.38 13.21
N ARG A 128 10.57 -13.96 13.47
CA ARG A 128 11.05 -15.17 12.78
C ARG A 128 10.03 -16.31 12.87
N GLU A 129 9.44 -16.50 14.03
CA GLU A 129 8.45 -17.54 14.30
C GLU A 129 7.17 -17.28 13.50
N GLU A 130 6.72 -16.02 13.43
CA GLU A 130 5.53 -15.60 12.69
C GLU A 130 5.75 -15.69 11.17
N GLU A 131 6.89 -15.24 10.68
CA GLU A 131 7.33 -15.42 9.29
C GLU A 131 7.38 -16.90 8.90
N THR A 132 7.97 -17.75 9.74
CA THR A 132 8.03 -19.20 9.48
C THR A 132 6.64 -19.83 9.48
N LEU A 133 5.79 -19.48 10.45
CA LEU A 133 4.43 -20.01 10.58
C LEU A 133 3.52 -19.57 9.44
N LEU A 134 3.56 -18.28 9.08
CA LEU A 134 2.61 -17.68 8.15
C LEU A 134 3.12 -17.70 6.71
N ARG A 135 4.43 -17.62 6.49
CA ARG A 135 5.05 -17.50 5.16
C ARG A 135 5.92 -18.70 4.79
N GLY A 136 6.07 -19.66 5.71
CA GLY A 136 6.78 -20.92 5.48
C GLY A 136 8.30 -20.83 5.64
N LYS A 137 8.84 -19.64 5.91
CA LYS A 137 10.26 -19.40 6.22
C LYS A 137 10.47 -18.02 6.80
N ASP A 138 11.64 -17.81 7.41
CA ASP A 138 12.11 -16.50 7.88
C ASP A 138 12.49 -15.59 6.69
N ALA A 139 11.51 -14.97 6.04
CA ALA A 139 11.75 -14.05 4.93
C ALA A 139 12.44 -12.76 5.38
N PHE A 140 12.27 -12.36 6.64
CA PHE A 140 12.94 -11.19 7.21
C PHE A 140 14.46 -11.38 7.28
N ALA A 141 14.95 -12.55 7.74
CA ALA A 141 16.38 -12.82 7.80
C ALA A 141 17.09 -12.80 6.43
N ILE A 142 16.36 -13.07 5.35
CA ILE A 142 16.88 -13.01 3.97
C ILE A 142 16.81 -11.58 3.44
N SER A 143 15.61 -10.98 3.50
CA SER A 143 15.37 -9.64 2.95
C SER A 143 16.20 -8.56 3.66
N SER A 144 16.40 -8.65 4.97
CA SER A 144 17.23 -7.68 5.72
C SER A 144 18.67 -7.63 5.21
N LYS A 145 19.26 -8.78 4.89
CA LYS A 145 20.61 -8.86 4.29
C LYS A 145 20.65 -8.33 2.87
N HIS A 146 19.56 -8.52 2.11
CA HIS A 146 19.49 -8.01 0.74
C HIS A 146 19.46 -6.48 0.70
N TYR A 147 18.83 -5.83 1.68
CA TYR A 147 18.50 -4.41 1.62
C TYR A 147 19.04 -3.59 2.80
N GLU A 148 20.09 -4.06 3.47
CA GLU A 148 20.77 -3.31 4.53
C GLU A 148 21.19 -1.92 4.02
N GLY A 149 20.70 -0.88 4.71
CA GLY A 149 20.94 0.53 4.38
C GLY A 149 20.38 1.00 3.04
N ASP A 150 19.54 0.22 2.37
CA ASP A 150 19.05 0.56 1.03
C ASP A 150 18.08 1.77 1.06
N PRO A 151 18.40 2.88 0.36
CA PRO A 151 17.65 4.12 0.46
C PRO A 151 16.34 4.12 -0.33
N HIS A 152 16.04 3.06 -1.08
CA HIS A 152 14.83 2.94 -1.90
C HIS A 152 13.98 1.73 -1.47
N THR A 153 14.17 1.28 -0.22
CA THR A 153 13.49 0.12 0.33
C THR A 153 12.86 0.42 1.68
N TYR A 154 11.67 -0.11 1.90
CA TYR A 154 11.04 -0.11 3.21
C TYR A 154 10.20 -1.37 3.41
N TYR A 155 9.95 -1.71 4.67
CA TYR A 155 9.06 -2.81 5.02
C TYR A 155 7.60 -2.36 5.09
N LEU A 156 6.73 -3.10 4.43
CA LEU A 156 5.29 -3.10 4.64
C LEU A 156 5.00 -4.12 5.75
N TYR A 157 4.98 -3.66 7.00
CA TYR A 157 4.73 -4.52 8.14
C TYR A 157 3.23 -4.71 8.33
N THR A 158 2.75 -5.89 7.93
CA THR A 158 1.35 -6.28 8.03
C THR A 158 1.07 -6.90 9.39
N LEU A 159 0.34 -6.16 10.22
CA LEU A 159 -0.03 -6.49 11.58
C LEU A 159 -1.28 -7.37 11.62
N THR A 160 -1.33 -8.26 12.60
CA THR A 160 -2.45 -9.16 12.90
C THR A 160 -2.83 -9.02 14.37
N PRO A 161 -4.05 -9.43 14.79
CA PRO A 161 -4.45 -9.37 16.20
C PRO A 161 -3.49 -10.11 17.12
N ARG A 162 -2.88 -11.19 16.60
CA ARG A 162 -1.91 -11.99 17.36
C ARG A 162 -0.67 -11.17 17.76
N GLN A 163 -0.34 -10.08 17.07
CA GLN A 163 0.90 -9.32 17.28
C GLN A 163 0.78 -8.15 18.26
N LEU A 164 -0.38 -7.97 18.88
CA LEU A 164 -0.58 -6.95 19.91
C LEU A 164 0.49 -7.05 21.01
N GLY A 165 1.07 -5.90 21.33
CA GLY A 165 2.14 -5.75 22.32
C GLY A 165 3.52 -6.24 21.87
N ARG A 166 3.71 -6.54 20.57
CA ARG A 166 4.93 -7.15 20.03
C ARG A 166 5.48 -6.44 18.79
N ILE A 167 5.03 -5.22 18.48
CA ILE A 167 5.49 -4.47 17.31
C ILE A 167 6.91 -3.92 17.52
N GLU A 168 7.19 -3.33 18.68
CA GLU A 168 8.44 -2.59 18.94
C GLU A 168 9.73 -3.39 18.67
N PRO A 169 9.85 -4.67 19.11
CA PRO A 169 11.05 -5.46 18.82
C PRO A 169 11.33 -5.62 17.31
N ILE A 170 10.29 -5.62 16.48
CA ILE A 170 10.44 -5.72 15.02
C ILE A 170 10.84 -4.36 14.43
N ILE A 171 10.28 -3.26 14.92
CA ILE A 171 10.69 -1.90 14.50
C ILE A 171 12.15 -1.64 14.82
N LYS A 172 12.64 -2.04 16.00
CA LYS A 172 14.07 -1.97 16.35
C LYS A 172 14.93 -2.72 15.35
N LYS A 173 14.56 -3.96 14.99
CA LYS A 173 15.29 -4.74 13.98
C LYS A 173 15.31 -4.04 12.62
N ILE A 174 14.19 -3.48 12.17
CA ILE A 174 14.12 -2.77 10.88
C ILE A 174 14.99 -1.51 10.90
N ARG A 175 14.94 -0.73 11.99
CA ARG A 175 15.81 0.42 12.19
C ARG A 175 17.28 0.03 12.14
N ASP A 176 17.66 -1.07 12.79
CA ASP A 176 19.05 -1.53 12.84
C ASP A 176 19.53 -2.02 11.46
N VAL A 177 18.63 -2.47 10.57
CA VAL A 177 18.90 -2.73 9.14
C VAL A 177 19.11 -1.44 8.34
N GLY A 178 18.69 -0.28 8.86
CA GLY A 178 18.86 1.02 8.22
C GLY A 178 17.82 1.37 7.16
N VAL A 179 16.65 0.70 7.17
CA VAL A 179 15.54 0.96 6.24
C VAL A 179 14.30 1.47 6.98
N LYS A 180 13.30 1.94 6.24
CA LYS A 180 12.04 2.45 6.82
C LYS A 180 10.99 1.33 6.99
N VAL A 181 9.91 1.65 7.68
CA VAL A 181 8.74 0.78 7.84
C VAL A 181 7.43 1.56 7.76
N HIS A 182 6.44 0.96 7.13
CA HIS A 182 5.05 1.39 7.16
C HIS A 182 4.18 0.30 7.76
N LEU A 183 3.27 0.68 8.66
CA LEU A 183 2.39 -0.24 9.38
C LEU A 183 1.07 -0.38 8.63
N GLN A 184 0.64 -1.62 8.42
CA GLN A 184 -0.64 -1.95 7.80
C GLN A 184 -1.35 -3.01 8.62
N LEU A 185 -2.67 -3.13 8.48
CA LEU A 185 -3.42 -4.20 9.12
C LEU A 185 -3.75 -5.29 8.09
N LEU A 186 -3.69 -6.54 8.52
CA LEU A 186 -4.25 -7.65 7.77
C LEU A 186 -5.74 -7.77 8.10
N SER A 187 -6.59 -7.74 7.09
CA SER A 187 -7.96 -8.25 7.16
C SER A 187 -8.09 -9.36 6.12
N ASN A 188 -8.28 -10.60 6.56
CA ASN A 188 -8.62 -11.68 5.65
C ASN A 188 -9.92 -12.39 6.05
N ASP A 189 -10.98 -12.08 5.32
CA ASP A 189 -12.34 -12.61 5.53
C ASP A 189 -12.59 -13.96 4.83
N GLU A 190 -11.55 -14.61 4.30
CA GLU A 190 -11.67 -15.86 3.53
C GLU A 190 -11.56 -17.12 4.40
N GLY A 191 -12.07 -17.04 5.62
CA GLY A 191 -12.14 -18.16 6.55
C GLY A 191 -10.80 -18.61 7.15
N VAL A 192 -9.75 -17.79 7.03
CA VAL A 192 -8.45 -18.10 7.63
C VAL A 192 -8.40 -17.57 9.07
N ASP A 193 -8.34 -18.49 10.03
CA ASP A 193 -8.34 -18.15 11.46
C ASP A 193 -7.13 -17.30 11.88
N GLY A 194 -7.38 -16.33 12.75
CA GLY A 194 -6.38 -15.44 13.36
C GLY A 194 -6.22 -14.05 12.72
N PHE A 195 -7.07 -13.67 11.77
CA PHE A 195 -6.99 -12.38 11.04
C PHE A 195 -8.21 -11.47 11.22
N SER A 196 -9.12 -11.83 12.11
CA SER A 196 -10.31 -11.02 12.44
C SER A 196 -10.02 -10.14 13.64
N TRP A 197 -10.35 -8.85 13.54
CA TRP A 197 -10.13 -7.88 14.60
C TRP A 197 -11.40 -7.59 15.38
N THR A 198 -11.29 -7.54 16.70
CA THR A 198 -12.32 -6.98 17.59
C THR A 198 -12.13 -5.46 17.78
N PRO A 199 -13.17 -4.72 18.20
CA PRO A 199 -13.06 -3.29 18.49
C PRO A 199 -11.97 -2.95 19.52
N ASP A 200 -11.83 -3.76 20.58
CA ASP A 200 -10.84 -3.54 21.63
C ASP A 200 -9.41 -3.76 21.11
N GLU A 201 -9.21 -4.81 20.30
CA GLU A 201 -7.93 -5.05 19.62
C GLU A 201 -7.57 -3.92 18.64
N LEU A 202 -8.56 -3.34 17.94
CA LEU A 202 -8.35 -2.19 17.05
C LEU A 202 -7.98 -0.93 17.81
N SER A 203 -8.55 -0.72 19.00
CA SER A 203 -8.14 0.40 19.85
C SER A 203 -6.71 0.17 20.36
N ALA A 204 -6.41 -1.02 20.86
CA ALA A 204 -5.09 -1.35 21.39
C ALA A 204 -3.98 -1.26 20.32
N ILE A 205 -4.23 -1.76 19.11
CA ILE A 205 -3.24 -1.68 18.02
C ILE A 205 -3.02 -0.22 17.59
N ARG A 206 -4.07 0.62 17.61
CA ARG A 206 -3.91 2.06 17.31
C ARG A 206 -2.95 2.71 18.30
N ASP A 207 -3.15 2.47 19.58
CA ASP A 207 -2.31 3.05 20.64
C ASP A 207 -0.86 2.58 20.50
N GLU A 208 -0.64 1.31 20.13
CA GLU A 208 0.70 0.78 19.85
C GLU A 208 1.32 1.38 18.58
N MET A 209 0.55 1.53 17.49
CA MET A 209 1.01 2.17 16.25
C MET A 209 1.41 3.63 16.49
N ASP A 210 0.63 4.39 17.28
CA ASP A 210 0.95 5.77 17.67
C ASP A 210 2.22 5.83 18.53
N ALA A 211 2.37 4.93 19.50
CA ALA A 211 3.57 4.83 20.31
C ALA A 211 4.82 4.52 19.46
N MET A 212 4.70 3.68 18.42
CA MET A 212 5.80 3.39 17.50
C MET A 212 6.18 4.60 16.64
N LEU A 213 5.20 5.36 16.18
CA LEU A 213 5.46 6.59 15.43
C LEU A 213 6.15 7.63 16.30
N ASP A 214 5.73 7.78 17.56
CA ASP A 214 6.34 8.74 18.51
C ASP A 214 7.76 8.34 18.91
N ALA A 215 8.02 7.04 19.13
CA ALA A 215 9.32 6.55 19.58
C ALA A 215 10.34 6.38 18.43
N TYR A 216 9.87 6.16 17.19
CA TYR A 216 10.70 5.91 16.01
C TYR A 216 10.30 6.75 14.79
N PRO A 217 10.19 8.09 14.92
CA PRO A 217 9.70 8.96 13.83
C PRO A 217 10.59 8.95 12.59
N ASP A 218 11.89 8.66 12.75
CA ASP A 218 12.83 8.53 11.64
C ASP A 218 12.75 7.18 10.92
N THR A 219 12.12 6.17 11.51
CA THR A 219 11.99 4.82 10.93
C THR A 219 10.58 4.55 10.42
N VAL A 220 9.57 4.97 11.17
CA VAL A 220 8.15 4.71 10.87
C VAL A 220 7.59 5.81 9.98
N ILE A 221 7.23 5.45 8.75
CA ILE A 221 6.55 6.34 7.80
C ILE A 221 5.05 6.16 7.96
N SER A 222 4.45 7.01 8.79
CA SER A 222 3.01 6.96 9.07
C SER A 222 2.43 8.32 9.49
N SER A 223 1.14 8.34 9.84
CA SER A 223 0.43 9.44 10.48
C SER A 223 -0.57 8.88 11.50
N LYS A 224 -0.74 9.56 12.64
CA LYS A 224 -1.74 9.18 13.66
C LYS A 224 -3.16 9.21 13.11
N TYR A 225 -3.47 10.15 12.21
CA TYR A 225 -4.77 10.19 11.56
C TYR A 225 -5.01 8.98 10.66
N TYR A 226 -3.98 8.49 9.96
CA TYR A 226 -4.08 7.23 9.24
C TYR A 226 -4.34 6.05 10.18
N HIS A 227 -3.65 5.98 11.33
CA HIS A 227 -3.90 4.94 12.34
C HIS A 227 -5.34 4.98 12.85
N GLU A 228 -5.88 6.16 13.15
CA GLU A 228 -7.27 6.34 13.53
C GLU A 228 -8.23 5.85 12.45
N VAL A 229 -8.05 6.28 11.20
CA VAL A 229 -8.95 5.95 10.10
C VAL A 229 -8.95 4.45 9.80
N ILE A 230 -7.78 3.80 9.74
CA ILE A 230 -7.70 2.37 9.43
C ILE A 230 -8.23 1.51 10.58
N THR A 231 -7.97 1.87 11.84
CA THR A 231 -8.42 1.06 12.99
C THR A 231 -9.91 1.24 13.24
N THR A 232 -10.42 2.46 13.24
CA THR A 232 -11.84 2.73 13.47
C THR A 232 -12.72 2.42 12.26
N GLY A 233 -12.15 2.43 11.05
CA GLY A 233 -12.92 2.38 9.80
C GLY A 233 -13.78 3.64 9.62
N LYS A 234 -13.44 4.77 10.26
CA LYS A 234 -14.17 6.02 10.16
C LYS A 234 -13.28 7.14 9.65
N MET A 235 -13.86 8.04 8.85
CA MET A 235 -13.24 9.29 8.45
C MET A 235 -14.27 10.39 8.73
N MET A 236 -14.05 11.15 9.80
CA MET A 236 -15.04 12.07 10.36
C MET A 236 -16.33 11.30 10.74
N ASP A 237 -17.49 11.72 10.26
CA ASP A 237 -18.80 11.11 10.50
C ASP A 237 -19.13 9.94 9.56
N ARG A 238 -18.22 9.56 8.66
CA ARG A 238 -18.44 8.55 7.62
C ARG A 238 -17.75 7.24 7.97
N SER A 239 -18.40 6.12 7.65
CA SER A 239 -17.85 4.77 7.82
C SER A 239 -17.33 4.22 6.49
N PHE A 240 -16.15 3.60 6.51
CA PHE A 240 -15.57 2.95 5.35
C PHE A 240 -16.43 1.76 4.91
N GLY A 241 -16.43 1.50 3.61
CA GLY A 241 -17.19 0.40 3.01
C GLY A 241 -17.27 0.53 1.50
N TRP A 242 -18.09 -0.34 0.89
CA TRP A 242 -18.28 -0.36 -0.57
C TRP A 242 -18.71 1.01 -1.12
N MET A 243 -19.57 1.75 -0.43
CA MET A 243 -20.05 3.06 -0.90
C MET A 243 -19.03 4.19 -0.73
N GLU A 244 -17.90 3.94 -0.08
CA GLU A 244 -16.86 4.93 0.24
C GLU A 244 -15.50 4.63 -0.41
N CYS A 245 -15.22 3.36 -0.70
CA CYS A 245 -13.90 2.93 -1.18
C CYS A 245 -13.52 3.59 -2.52
N PRO A 246 -12.38 4.30 -2.59
CA PRO A 246 -11.94 4.97 -3.81
C PRO A 246 -11.17 4.06 -4.78
N SER A 247 -10.78 2.86 -4.34
CA SER A 247 -9.88 1.93 -5.03
C SER A 247 -10.62 0.79 -5.73
N VAL A 248 -11.68 1.16 -6.45
CA VAL A 248 -12.48 0.23 -7.28
C VAL A 248 -12.10 0.45 -8.73
N THR A 249 -11.88 -0.64 -9.47
CA THR A 249 -11.53 -0.58 -10.89
C THR A 249 -12.58 0.20 -11.68
N LEU A 250 -12.15 1.23 -12.39
CA LEU A 250 -13.03 2.25 -12.94
C LEU A 250 -14.12 1.68 -13.87
N PRO A 251 -13.82 0.78 -14.83
CA PRO A 251 -14.87 0.18 -15.68
C PRO A 251 -15.86 -0.71 -14.92
N MET A 252 -15.50 -1.20 -13.74
CA MET A 252 -16.34 -2.08 -12.90
C MET A 252 -17.12 -1.31 -11.82
N ASP A 253 -16.91 0.00 -11.68
CA ASP A 253 -17.57 0.82 -10.67
C ASP A 253 -19.00 1.22 -11.09
N THR A 254 -19.97 0.41 -10.65
CA THR A 254 -21.41 0.56 -10.92
C THR A 254 -22.17 1.39 -9.87
N ARG A 255 -21.48 1.95 -8.86
CA ARG A 255 -22.12 2.70 -7.76
C ARG A 255 -22.78 3.99 -8.26
N ASN A 256 -23.93 4.33 -7.68
CA ASN A 256 -24.65 5.58 -7.94
C ASN A 256 -25.30 6.13 -6.66
N PRO A 257 -24.95 7.35 -6.19
CA PRO A 257 -23.91 8.22 -6.72
C PRO A 257 -22.51 7.60 -6.56
N ARG A 258 -21.59 7.98 -7.45
CA ARG A 258 -20.20 7.55 -7.38
C ARG A 258 -19.47 8.30 -6.25
N PRO A 259 -18.71 7.61 -5.38
CA PRO A 259 -17.89 8.30 -4.39
C PRO A 259 -16.72 9.04 -5.03
N ARG A 260 -16.01 9.85 -4.24
CA ARG A 260 -14.67 10.33 -4.61
C ARG A 260 -13.77 9.11 -4.79
N ARG A 261 -12.92 9.13 -5.82
CA ARG A 261 -12.16 7.96 -6.25
C ARG A 261 -10.81 8.31 -6.84
N LEU A 262 -9.94 7.30 -6.91
CA LEU A 262 -8.70 7.41 -7.65
C LEU A 262 -8.99 7.63 -9.14
N THR A 263 -8.27 8.56 -9.75
CA THR A 263 -8.49 8.92 -11.15
C THR A 263 -7.89 7.83 -12.03
N ASN A 264 -8.68 7.30 -12.97
CA ASN A 264 -8.26 6.28 -13.93
C ASN A 264 -7.66 5.03 -13.25
N PHE A 265 -8.12 4.65 -12.05
CA PHE A 265 -7.60 3.46 -11.38
C PHE A 265 -8.14 2.17 -12.01
N ILE A 266 -7.25 1.23 -12.32
CA ILE A 266 -7.55 -0.16 -12.68
C ILE A 266 -6.54 -1.06 -11.98
N ARG A 267 -6.99 -2.23 -11.50
CA ARG A 267 -6.10 -3.35 -11.17
C ARG A 267 -6.17 -4.38 -12.31
N TRP A 268 -5.03 -4.66 -12.93
CA TRP A 268 -4.90 -5.59 -14.05
C TRP A 268 -4.31 -6.92 -13.63
N ALA A 269 -4.81 -7.99 -14.23
CA ALA A 269 -4.18 -9.30 -14.19
C ALA A 269 -2.97 -9.36 -15.13
N SER A 270 -2.21 -10.45 -15.06
CA SER A 270 -0.97 -10.63 -15.81
C SER A 270 -1.15 -10.98 -17.30
N ASP A 271 -2.38 -11.00 -17.80
CA ASP A 271 -2.73 -11.24 -19.21
C ASP A 271 -2.94 -9.93 -20.00
N LEU A 272 -2.76 -8.77 -19.35
CA LEU A 272 -2.89 -7.44 -19.94
C LEU A 272 -4.33 -7.06 -20.38
N SER A 273 -5.34 -7.84 -19.98
CA SER A 273 -6.72 -7.64 -20.44
C SER A 273 -7.78 -7.87 -19.36
N THR A 274 -7.54 -8.82 -18.47
CA THR A 274 -8.43 -9.13 -17.36
C THR A 274 -8.24 -8.10 -16.27
N MET A 275 -9.36 -7.58 -15.76
CA MET A 275 -9.37 -6.62 -14.68
C MET A 275 -9.86 -7.27 -13.39
N HIS A 276 -9.29 -6.87 -12.26
CA HIS A 276 -9.78 -7.25 -10.94
C HIS A 276 -10.71 -6.17 -10.39
N ARG A 277 -11.64 -6.56 -9.49
CA ARG A 277 -12.65 -5.66 -8.92
C ARG A 277 -12.04 -4.43 -8.21
N CYS A 278 -11.00 -4.63 -7.39
CA CYS A 278 -10.41 -3.59 -6.55
C CYS A 278 -8.93 -3.87 -6.26
N CYS A 279 -8.28 -3.04 -5.44
CA CYS A 279 -6.87 -3.16 -5.08
C CYS A 279 -6.47 -4.47 -4.36
N THR A 280 -7.43 -5.21 -3.79
CA THR A 280 -7.18 -6.49 -3.12
C THR A 280 -7.86 -7.62 -3.88
N SER A 281 -9.02 -8.11 -3.43
CA SER A 281 -9.70 -9.25 -4.03
C SER A 281 -11.18 -9.04 -4.34
N GLU A 282 -11.67 -9.86 -5.27
CA GLU A 282 -13.09 -9.86 -5.66
C GLU A 282 -14.03 -10.34 -4.53
N THR A 283 -13.55 -11.20 -3.65
CA THR A 283 -14.32 -11.81 -2.54
C THR A 283 -14.29 -11.00 -1.26
N ARG A 284 -13.47 -9.94 -1.17
CA ARG A 284 -13.29 -9.12 0.04
C ARG A 284 -14.62 -8.53 0.54
N ASP A 285 -14.92 -8.71 1.83
CA ASP A 285 -15.98 -7.95 2.51
C ASP A 285 -15.50 -6.51 2.73
N CYS A 286 -16.17 -5.57 2.07
CA CYS A 286 -15.78 -4.17 2.13
C CYS A 286 -16.00 -3.54 3.51
N ARG A 287 -16.87 -4.12 4.36
CA ARG A 287 -17.19 -3.57 5.70
C ARG A 287 -16.09 -3.80 6.71
N THR A 288 -15.34 -4.89 6.55
CA THR A 288 -14.23 -5.30 7.43
C THR A 288 -12.86 -5.09 6.78
N CYS A 289 -12.81 -4.67 5.52
CA CYS A 289 -11.58 -4.37 4.82
C CYS A 289 -10.73 -3.38 5.62
N LYS A 290 -9.46 -3.73 5.85
CA LYS A 290 -8.43 -2.90 6.49
C LYS A 290 -7.24 -2.65 5.57
N ASP A 291 -7.45 -2.67 4.25
CA ASP A 291 -6.38 -2.43 3.29
C ASP A 291 -5.84 -1.00 3.43
N GLY A 292 -4.53 -0.88 3.66
CA GLY A 292 -3.88 0.40 3.91
C GLY A 292 -3.95 1.35 2.72
N ALA A 293 -3.81 0.84 1.50
CA ALA A 293 -3.89 1.66 0.29
C ALA A 293 -5.31 2.20 0.09
N ALA A 294 -6.33 1.39 0.35
CA ALA A 294 -7.73 1.80 0.27
C ALA A 294 -8.09 2.90 1.30
N HIS A 295 -7.62 2.80 2.55
CA HIS A 295 -7.89 3.80 3.58
C HIS A 295 -7.11 5.10 3.36
N MET A 296 -5.83 5.00 3.01
CA MET A 296 -4.99 6.16 2.69
C MET A 296 -5.55 6.94 1.51
N SER A 297 -5.91 6.24 0.42
CA SER A 297 -6.54 6.89 -0.73
C SER A 297 -7.89 7.50 -0.41
N TRP A 298 -8.67 6.93 0.53
CA TRP A 298 -9.96 7.47 0.94
C TRP A 298 -9.82 8.86 1.55
N VAL A 299 -8.81 9.05 2.41
CA VAL A 299 -8.45 10.38 2.94
C VAL A 299 -8.00 11.30 1.80
N MET A 300 -7.08 10.84 0.96
CA MET A 300 -6.47 11.67 -0.10
C MET A 300 -7.50 12.25 -1.08
N VAL A 301 -8.46 11.44 -1.56
CA VAL A 301 -9.47 11.89 -2.53
C VAL A 301 -10.54 12.79 -1.92
N ASN A 302 -10.61 12.89 -0.59
CA ASN A 302 -11.59 13.67 0.17
C ASN A 302 -11.02 14.97 0.77
N LYS A 303 -10.03 15.61 0.11
CA LYS A 303 -9.43 16.88 0.55
C LYS A 303 -10.45 17.94 0.98
N ARG A 304 -11.51 18.17 0.17
CA ARG A 304 -12.50 19.22 0.47
C ARG A 304 -13.25 18.97 1.79
N ALA A 305 -13.50 17.71 2.14
CA ALA A 305 -14.11 17.36 3.43
C ALA A 305 -13.18 17.73 4.61
N HIS A 306 -11.88 17.67 4.38
CA HIS A 306 -10.85 18.02 5.36
C HIS A 306 -10.55 19.52 5.46
N MET A 307 -11.31 20.39 4.75
CA MET A 307 -11.14 21.85 4.85
C MET A 307 -12.13 22.49 5.84
N ASN A 308 -12.67 21.71 6.77
CA ASN A 308 -13.61 22.18 7.79
C ASN A 308 -12.89 22.87 8.96
N THR A 309 -11.80 22.32 9.46
CA THR A 309 -10.97 22.96 10.50
C THR A 309 -9.50 22.94 10.10
N THR A 310 -8.67 23.71 10.80
CA THR A 310 -7.21 23.64 10.64
C THR A 310 -6.70 22.22 10.90
N GLN A 311 -7.17 21.58 11.99
CA GLN A 311 -6.77 20.22 12.34
C GLN A 311 -7.14 19.21 11.26
N ASP A 312 -8.37 19.28 10.72
CA ASP A 312 -8.79 18.37 9.64
C ASP A 312 -7.87 18.50 8.42
N PHE A 313 -7.45 19.72 8.10
CA PHE A 313 -6.63 19.94 6.91
C PHE A 313 -5.18 19.49 7.14
N GLN A 314 -4.66 19.69 8.35
CA GLN A 314 -3.37 19.14 8.77
C GLN A 314 -3.36 17.62 8.70
N ASN A 315 -4.40 16.96 9.19
CA ASN A 315 -4.60 15.51 9.09
C ASN A 315 -4.54 15.03 7.63
N TRP A 316 -5.20 15.74 6.71
CA TRP A 316 -5.13 15.42 5.27
C TRP A 316 -3.73 15.61 4.70
N ILE A 317 -3.02 16.68 5.08
CA ILE A 317 -1.64 16.95 4.63
C ILE A 317 -0.72 15.82 5.09
N GLU A 318 -0.80 15.39 6.34
CA GLU A 318 0.04 14.32 6.88
C GLU A 318 -0.17 12.98 6.19
N VAL A 319 -1.42 12.58 5.95
CA VAL A 319 -1.70 11.32 5.23
C VAL A 319 -1.23 11.39 3.78
N TYR A 320 -1.35 12.54 3.13
CA TYR A 320 -0.85 12.71 1.78
C TYR A 320 0.68 12.75 1.73
N GLU A 321 1.35 13.39 2.69
CA GLU A 321 2.81 13.35 2.83
C GLU A 321 3.30 11.92 3.11
N MET A 322 2.61 11.17 3.97
CA MET A 322 2.87 9.74 4.19
C MET A 322 2.82 8.98 2.86
N PHE A 323 1.76 9.12 2.06
CA PHE A 323 1.71 8.54 0.72
C PHE A 323 2.91 8.97 -0.14
N ALA A 324 3.16 10.28 -0.23
CA ALA A 324 4.22 10.82 -1.08
C ALA A 324 5.61 10.29 -0.68
N LYS A 325 5.85 10.06 0.62
CA LYS A 325 7.08 9.46 1.16
C LYS A 325 7.21 7.98 0.81
N LEU A 326 6.13 7.19 0.92
CA LEU A 326 6.14 5.75 0.60
C LEU A 326 6.50 5.50 -0.87
N TYR A 327 6.11 6.40 -1.76
CA TYR A 327 6.43 6.33 -3.20
C TYR A 327 7.58 7.27 -3.62
N GLN A 328 8.31 7.86 -2.66
CA GLN A 328 9.42 8.80 -2.86
C GLN A 328 9.15 9.98 -3.83
N PHE A 329 7.90 10.45 -3.90
CA PHE A 329 7.59 11.74 -4.52
C PHE A 329 8.11 12.92 -3.69
N ILE A 330 8.35 12.70 -2.40
CA ILE A 330 9.09 13.59 -1.50
C ILE A 330 10.06 12.75 -0.65
N PRO A 331 11.13 13.36 -0.09
CA PRO A 331 12.03 12.67 0.84
C PRO A 331 11.32 12.16 2.10
N TRP A 332 11.83 11.08 2.68
CA TRP A 332 11.36 10.50 3.95
C TRP A 332 11.41 11.47 5.13
#